data_AF-A0AAV1KK30-F1
#
_entry.id   AF-A0AAV1KK30-F1
#
_cell.length_a   1.000
_cell.length_b   1.000
_cell.length_c   1.000
_cell.angle_alpha   90.00
_cell.angle_beta   90.00
_cell.angle_gamma   90.00
#
_symmetry.space_group_name_H-M   'P 1'
#
loop_
_entity.id
_entity.type
_entity.pdbx_description
1 polymer ?
#
loop_
_entity_poly.entity_id
_entity_poly.type
_entity_poly.pdbx_seq_one_letter_code
_entity_poly.pdbx_strand_id
1 'polypeptide(L)'
;MHGIQFCLIFTLMFVKLLKCSDNRNRLIVNGEYAKIENFPHSVFLYMDCIKKWRCGSSILNQKILLTAAHCLEFCGSDGKIYAFAGHENINKVNI
;
A
#
# COMPACT_ATOMS: atom_id res chain seq x y z
N MET A 1 33.25 10.54 -26.76
CA MET A 1 32.17 9.62 -26.33
C MET A 1 32.10 9.39 -24.81
N HIS A 2 32.96 10.00 -23.97
CA HIS A 2 32.90 9.86 -22.50
C HIS A 2 31.98 10.87 -21.77
N GLY A 3 31.58 11.97 -22.42
CA GLY A 3 30.77 13.02 -21.78
C GLY A 3 29.30 12.65 -21.55
N ILE A 4 28.72 11.81 -22.41
CA ILE A 4 27.30 11.39 -22.31
C ILE A 4 27.14 10.37 -21.16
N GLN A 5 28.15 9.51 -20.96
CA GLN A 5 28.12 8.47 -19.93
C GLN A 5 28.25 9.06 -18.52
N PHE A 6 29.07 10.09 -18.33
CA PHE A 6 29.15 10.83 -17.07
C PHE A 6 27.85 11.58 -16.75
N CYS A 7 27.19 12.17 -17.76
CA CYS A 7 25.91 12.87 -17.61
C CYS A 7 24.77 11.93 -17.16
N LEU A 8 24.71 10.72 -17.74
CA LEU A 8 23.72 9.71 -17.37
C LEU A 8 23.93 9.17 -15.95
N ILE A 9 25.18 8.99 -15.52
CA ILE A 9 25.49 8.51 -14.16
C ILE A 9 25.14 9.59 -13.12
N PHE A 10 25.38 10.87 -13.43
CA PHE A 10 25.10 11.98 -12.51
C PHE A 10 23.60 12.26 -12.35
N THR A 11 22.81 12.12 -13.42
CA THR A 11 21.35 12.26 -13.38
C THR A 11 20.67 11.11 -12.65
N LEU A 12 21.11 9.86 -12.84
CA LEU A 12 20.58 8.69 -12.13
C LEU A 12 20.84 8.71 -10.61
N MET A 13 21.91 9.37 -10.15
CA MET A 13 22.25 9.46 -8.74
C MET A 13 21.40 10.50 -7.99
N PHE A 14 20.97 11.57 -8.66
CA PHE A 14 20.11 12.61 -8.08
C PHE A 14 18.66 12.16 -7.88
N VAL A 15 18.13 11.29 -8.76
CA VAL A 15 16.73 10.83 -8.70
C VAL A 15 16.46 9.92 -7.48
N LYS A 16 17.49 9.25 -6.93
CA LYS A 16 17.35 8.32 -5.79
C LYS A 16 17.10 8.99 -4.43
N LEU A 17 17.29 10.32 -4.33
CA LEU A 17 17.20 11.05 -3.05
C LEU A 17 15.82 11.66 -2.77
N LEU A 18 14.88 11.60 -3.71
CA LEU A 18 13.49 11.99 -3.49
C LEU A 18 12.70 10.85 -2.83
N LYS A 19 13.14 10.41 -1.64
CA LYS A 19 12.26 9.60 -0.77
C LYS A 19 11.40 10.58 0.01
N CYS A 20 10.08 10.49 -0.16
CA CYS A 20 9.15 11.22 0.69
C CYS A 20 9.19 10.58 2.09
N SER A 21 9.94 11.17 3.02
CA SER A 21 9.90 10.78 4.43
C SER A 21 8.62 11.34 5.04
N ASP A 22 7.57 10.52 5.06
CA ASP A 22 6.27 10.91 5.59
C ASP A 22 6.22 10.64 7.10
N ASN A 23 6.52 11.68 7.88
CA ASN A 23 6.39 11.67 9.35
C ASN A 23 4.98 12.16 9.77
N ARG A 24 3.98 11.95 8.91
CA ARG A 24 2.60 12.36 9.16
C ARG A 24 1.84 11.28 9.91
N ASN A 25 0.87 11.75 10.69
CA ASN A 25 -0.14 10.90 11.29
C ASN A 25 -0.86 10.13 10.16
N ARG A 26 -0.82 8.79 10.19
CA ARG A 26 -1.38 7.92 9.15
C ARG A 26 -2.91 7.83 9.18
N LEU A 27 -3.55 8.73 9.92
CA LEU A 27 -5.00 8.84 9.99
C LEU A 27 -5.52 9.66 8.80
N ILE A 28 -6.79 9.43 8.47
CA ILE A 28 -7.51 10.26 7.50
C ILE A 28 -7.74 11.63 8.14
N VAL A 29 -7.06 12.66 7.64
CA VAL A 29 -7.14 14.03 8.16
C VAL A 29 -8.49 14.65 7.82
N ASN A 30 -9.16 15.24 8.82
CA ASN A 30 -10.51 15.80 8.71
C ASN A 30 -11.57 14.82 8.18
N GLY A 31 -11.30 13.52 8.30
CA GLY A 31 -12.28 12.49 7.96
C GLY A 31 -13.35 12.36 9.03
N GLU A 32 -14.46 11.75 8.65
CA GLU A 32 -15.50 11.29 9.55
C GLU A 32 -15.59 9.76 9.53
N TYR A 33 -16.36 9.20 10.45
CA TYR A 33 -16.58 7.77 10.50
C TYR A 33 -17.34 7.27 9.26
N ALA A 34 -16.72 6.36 8.51
CA ALA A 34 -17.33 5.73 7.34
C ALA A 34 -18.02 4.42 7.72
N LYS A 35 -19.30 4.29 7.38
CA LYS A 35 -20.04 3.04 7.47
C LYS A 35 -19.72 2.13 6.28
N ILE A 36 -19.67 0.82 6.48
CA ILE A 36 -19.30 -0.12 5.42
C ILE A 36 -20.32 -0.13 4.27
N GLU A 37 -21.59 0.13 4.57
CA GLU A 37 -22.68 0.20 3.60
C GLU A 37 -22.49 1.33 2.58
N ASN A 38 -21.76 2.39 2.95
CA ASN A 38 -21.47 3.51 2.05
C ASN A 38 -20.27 3.22 1.14
N PHE A 39 -19.37 2.33 1.57
CA PHE A 39 -18.13 1.99 0.85
C PHE A 39 -17.90 0.48 0.83
N PRO A 40 -18.84 -0.33 0.29
CA PRO A 40 -18.81 -1.79 0.40
C PRO A 40 -17.65 -2.43 -0.37
N HIS A 41 -17.02 -1.67 -1.27
CA HIS A 41 -15.83 -2.08 -2.00
C HIS A 41 -14.55 -1.96 -1.18
N SER A 42 -14.57 -1.31 -0.01
CA SER A 42 -13.38 -1.12 0.83
C SER A 42 -12.91 -2.43 1.44
N VAL A 43 -11.61 -2.70 1.31
CA VAL A 43 -10.98 -3.93 1.82
C VAL A 43 -9.69 -3.59 2.56
N PHE A 44 -9.58 -4.11 3.77
CA PHE A 44 -8.38 -4.04 4.58
C PHE A 44 -7.43 -5.19 4.22
N LEU A 45 -6.17 -4.87 3.91
CA LEU A 45 -5.12 -5.85 3.65
C LEU A 45 -4.14 -5.91 4.83
N TYR A 46 -3.92 -7.13 5.34
CA TYR A 46 -2.84 -7.43 6.27
C TYR A 46 -1.79 -8.29 5.56
N MET A 47 -0.56 -7.79 5.54
CA MET A 47 0.55 -8.37 4.82
C MET A 47 1.48 -9.03 5.82
N ASP A 48 1.60 -10.36 5.78
CA ASP A 48 2.52 -11.16 6.58
C ASP A 48 3.62 -11.72 5.68
N CYS A 49 4.56 -10.83 5.35
CA CYS A 49 5.64 -11.06 4.39
C CYS A 49 7.00 -10.93 5.11
N ILE A 50 8.05 -10.41 4.45
CA ILE A 50 9.36 -10.17 5.11
C ILE A 50 9.20 -9.26 6.34
N LYS A 51 8.24 -8.34 6.27
CA LYS A 51 7.76 -7.51 7.39
C LYS A 51 6.24 -7.57 7.43
N LYS A 52 5.68 -7.16 8.55
CA LYS A 52 4.23 -7.00 8.72
C LYS A 52 3.85 -5.56 8.42
N TRP A 53 2.92 -5.35 7.49
CA TRP A 53 2.33 -4.03 7.24
C TRP A 53 0.87 -4.14 6.82
N ARG A 54 0.24 -2.98 6.68
CA ARG A 54 -1.17 -2.82 6.41
C ARG A 54 -1.35 -1.93 5.19
N CYS A 55 -2.31 -2.28 4.35
CA CYS A 55 -2.70 -1.50 3.19
C CYS A 55 -4.22 -1.54 2.99
N GLY A 56 -4.72 -0.68 2.11
CA GLY A 56 -6.09 -0.76 1.60
C GLY A 56 -6.14 -1.43 0.22
N SER A 57 -7.32 -1.89 -0.16
CA SER A 57 -7.66 -2.28 -1.53
C SER A 57 -9.14 -2.05 -1.81
N SER A 58 -9.52 -2.22 -3.07
CA SER A 58 -10.91 -2.10 -3.52
C SER A 58 -11.35 -3.34 -4.29
N ILE A 59 -12.57 -3.80 -4.01
CA ILE A 59 -13.22 -4.85 -4.80
C ILE A 59 -13.49 -4.31 -6.19
N LEU A 60 -12.83 -4.87 -7.21
CA LEU A 60 -13.12 -4.56 -8.60
C LEU A 60 -14.21 -5.48 -9.15
N ASN A 61 -14.16 -6.76 -8.76
CA ASN A 61 -15.17 -7.77 -9.06
C ASN A 61 -15.02 -8.95 -8.09
N GLN A 62 -15.76 -10.04 -8.34
CA GLN A 62 -15.83 -11.22 -7.48
C GLN A 62 -14.50 -11.97 -7.31
N LYS A 63 -13.49 -11.67 -8.13
CA LYS A 63 -12.19 -12.37 -8.14
C LYS A 63 -10.99 -11.42 -8.06
N ILE A 64 -11.19 -10.11 -8.16
CA ILE A 64 -10.11 -9.14 -8.31
C ILE A 64 -10.25 -8.04 -7.26
N LEU A 65 -9.17 -7.86 -6.49
CA LEU A 65 -8.93 -6.72 -5.64
C LEU A 65 -7.87 -5.82 -6.29
N LEU A 66 -8.13 -4.51 -6.30
CA LEU A 66 -7.19 -3.51 -6.79
C LEU A 66 -6.47 -2.83 -5.61
N THR A 67 -5.14 -2.79 -5.62
CA THR A 67 -4.31 -2.14 -4.60
C THR A 67 -3.10 -1.46 -5.24
N ALA A 68 -2.33 -0.70 -4.45
CA ALA A 68 -1.10 -0.07 -4.90
C ALA A 68 0.05 -1.08 -4.98
N ALA A 69 0.88 -1.01 -6.02
CA ALA A 69 2.00 -1.94 -6.21
C ALA A 69 2.99 -1.96 -5.03
N HIS A 70 3.26 -0.80 -4.41
CA HIS A 70 4.17 -0.73 -3.25
C HIS A 70 3.66 -1.47 -2.01
N CYS A 71 2.35 -1.78 -1.94
CA CYS A 71 1.81 -2.62 -0.88
C CYS A 71 2.30 -4.07 -0.96
N LEU A 72 2.85 -4.49 -2.10
CA LEU A 72 3.35 -5.84 -2.35
C LEU A 72 4.88 -5.90 -2.50
N GLU A 73 5.59 -4.77 -2.48
CA GLU A 73 7.02 -4.67 -2.83
C GLU A 73 7.93 -5.60 -2.01
N PHE A 74 7.56 -5.89 -0.76
CA PHE A 74 8.32 -6.76 0.14
C PHE A 74 7.65 -8.13 0.38
N CYS A 75 6.69 -8.49 -0.45
CA CYS A 75 6.03 -9.80 -0.42
C CYS A 75 6.62 -10.71 -1.48
N GLY A 76 7.50 -11.62 -1.06
CA GLY A 76 7.97 -12.72 -1.89
C GLY A 76 6.95 -13.87 -1.99
N SER A 77 7.35 -14.97 -2.63
CA SER A 77 6.49 -16.12 -2.91
C SER A 77 5.87 -16.78 -1.67
N ASP A 78 6.55 -16.72 -0.52
CA ASP A 78 6.07 -17.29 0.75
C ASP A 78 5.24 -16.31 1.58
N GLY A 79 5.09 -15.07 1.12
CA GLY A 79 4.33 -14.03 1.82
C GLY A 79 2.83 -14.36 1.86
N LYS A 80 2.21 -14.17 3.02
CA LYS A 80 0.76 -14.35 3.18
C LYS A 80 0.06 -13.00 3.15
N ILE A 81 -1.02 -12.94 2.37
CA ILE A 81 -1.84 -11.74 2.21
C ILE A 81 -3.24 -12.09 2.69
N TYR A 82 -3.71 -11.38 3.70
CA TYR A 82 -5.07 -11.52 4.22
C TYR A 82 -5.89 -10.32 3.78
N ALA A 83 -7.07 -10.59 3.20
CA ALA A 83 -8.00 -9.57 2.75
C ALA A 83 -9.29 -9.66 3.56
N PHE A 84 -9.70 -8.54 4.16
CA PHE A 84 -10.89 -8.45 5.00
C PHE A 84 -11.85 -7.42 4.41
N ALA A 85 -13.03 -7.88 4.03
CA ALA A 85 -14.09 -7.07 3.45
C ALA A 85 -15.33 -7.08 4.36
N GLY A 86 -16.24 -6.13 4.19
CA GLY A 86 -17.54 -6.14 4.89
C GLY A 86 -17.48 -5.68 6.36
N HIS A 87 -16.40 -5.02 6.77
CA HIS A 87 -16.27 -4.46 8.12
C HIS A 87 -15.79 -3.00 8.10
N GLU A 88 -16.41 -2.17 8.92
CA GLU A 88 -16.04 -0.77 9.18
C GLU A 88 -15.17 -0.59 10.43
N ASN A 89 -14.92 -1.67 11.18
CA ASN A 89 -14.11 -1.64 12.40
C ASN A 89 -13.08 -2.77 12.41
N ILE A 90 -11.80 -2.40 12.37
CA ILE A 90 -10.67 -3.33 12.33
C ILE A 90 -10.58 -4.22 13.58
N ASN A 91 -11.09 -3.78 14.74
CA ASN A 91 -11.06 -4.58 15.97
C ASN A 91 -12.07 -5.73 15.94
N LYS A 92 -13.01 -5.74 14.98
CA LYS A 92 -13.93 -6.87 14.74
C LYS A 92 -13.32 -7.92 13.81
N VAL A 93 -12.14 -7.65 13.24
CA VAL A 93 -11.43 -8.58 12.38
C VAL A 93 -10.51 -9.44 13.25
N ASN A 94 -10.72 -10.77 13.23
CA ASN A 94 -9.82 -11.72 13.89
C ASN A 94 -8.54 -11.90 13.05
N ILE A 95 -7.57 -11.02 13.28
CA ILE A 95 -6.23 -11.05 12.67
C ILE A 95 -5.31 -12.00 13.45
#